data_AF-A0A8W4F6X7-F1
#
_entry.id   AF-A0A8W4F6X7-F1
#
_cell.length_a   1.000
_cell.length_b   1.000
_cell.length_c   1.000
_cell.angle_alpha   90.00
_cell.angle_beta   90.00
_cell.angle_gamma   90.00
#
_symmetry.space_group_name_H-M   'P 1'
#
loop_
_entity.id
_entity.type
_entity.pdbx_description
1 polymer ?
#
loop_
_entity_poly.entity_id
_entity_poly.type
_entity_poly.pdbx_seq_one_letter_code
_entity_poly.pdbx_strand_id
1 'polypeptide(L)' 'MPQYQTWEEFSRAAEKLYLADPMKARVVLKYRHSDGSLCIKVTDDLVTKLKM' A
#
# COMPACT_ATOMS: atom_id res chain seq x y z
N MET A 1 10.24 1.55 -6.38
CA MET A 1 9.06 1.91 -5.56
C MET A 1 9.53 2.14 -4.15
N PRO A 2 9.23 3.30 -3.52
CA PRO A 2 9.60 3.54 -2.13
C PRO A 2 8.81 2.58 -1.21
N GLN A 3 9.53 1.89 -0.34
CA GLN A 3 8.98 1.00 0.69
C GLN A 3 8.96 1.74 2.02
N TYR A 4 7.85 1.64 2.74
CA TYR A 4 7.71 2.26 4.05
C TYR A 4 8.32 1.37 5.14
N GLN A 5 9.10 1.97 6.04
CA GLN A 5 9.73 1.24 7.14
C GLN A 5 8.75 1.02 8.30
N THR A 6 7.94 2.05 8.62
CA THR A 6 6.95 2.01 9.70
C THR A 6 5.53 1.84 9.16
N TRP A 7 4.64 1.33 10.01
CA TRP A 7 3.23 1.18 9.66
C TRP A 7 2.52 2.55 9.62
N GLU A 8 2.86 3.44 10.55
CA GLU A 8 2.23 4.74 10.73
C GLU A 8 2.50 5.70 9.56
N GLU A 9 3.66 5.62 8.92
CA GLU A 9 3.94 6.40 7.72
C GLU A 9 3.22 5.82 6.50
N PHE A 10 3.17 4.50 6.41
CA PHE A 10 2.45 3.81 5.33
C PHE A 10 0.96 4.12 5.36
N SER A 11 0.30 3.96 6.51
CA SER A 11 -1.14 4.15 6.67
C SER A 11 -1.55 5.57 6.30
N ARG A 12 -0.87 6.58 6.86
CA ARG A 12 -1.12 8.00 6.54
C ARG A 12 -0.96 8.31 5.05
N ALA A 13 0.08 7.75 4.41
CA ALA A 13 0.31 7.98 2.99
C ALA A 13 -0.70 7.26 2.09
N ALA A 14 -1.15 6.06 2.49
CA ALA A 14 -2.16 5.28 1.79
C ALA A 14 -3.54 5.94 1.88
N GLU A 15 -3.95 6.38 3.08
CA GLU A 15 -5.21 7.11 3.30
C GLU A 15 -5.25 8.40 2.48
N LYS A 16 -4.15 9.17 2.49
CA LYS A 16 -4.05 10.38 1.67
C LYS A 16 -4.20 10.10 0.17
N LEU A 17 -3.66 8.99 -0.33
CA LEU A 17 -3.81 8.60 -1.74
C LEU A 17 -5.26 8.24 -2.06
N TYR A 18 -5.90 7.45 -1.20
CA TYR A 18 -7.31 7.06 -1.37
C TYR A 18 -8.25 8.27 -1.37
N LEU A 19 -8.04 9.22 -0.45
CA LEU A 19 -8.85 10.44 -0.37
C LEU A 19 -8.68 11.38 -1.56
N ALA A 20 -7.59 11.27 -2.34
CA ALA A 20 -7.36 12.12 -3.51
C ALA A 20 -8.27 11.74 -4.70
N ASP A 21 -8.43 10.45 -4.98
CA ASP A 21 -9.35 9.93 -5.99
C ASP A 21 -9.74 8.46 -5.66
N PRO A 22 -10.82 8.25 -4.90
CA PRO A 22 -11.24 6.91 -4.47
C PRO A 22 -11.55 5.96 -5.63
N MET A 23 -11.97 6.49 -6.78
CA MET A 23 -12.37 5.67 -7.94
C MET A 23 -11.17 5.10 -8.70
N LYS A 24 -9.99 5.71 -8.53
CA LYS A 24 -8.73 5.21 -9.11
C LYS A 24 -7.89 4.42 -8.12
N ALA A 25 -8.04 4.70 -6.82
CA ALA A 25 -7.27 4.02 -5.79
C ALA A 25 -7.65 2.54 -5.67
N ARG A 26 -6.64 1.68 -5.56
CA ARG A 26 -6.77 0.23 -5.38
C ARG A 26 -5.88 -0.26 -4.25
N VAL A 27 -6.45 -1.09 -3.39
CA VAL A 27 -5.74 -1.77 -2.31
C VAL A 27 -5.55 -3.23 -2.69
N VAL A 28 -4.31 -3.72 -2.60
CA VAL A 28 -3.96 -5.12 -2.88
C VAL A 28 -3.25 -5.71 -1.68
N LEU A 29 -3.75 -6.85 -1.22
CA LEU A 29 -3.17 -7.65 -0.15
C LEU A 29 -2.62 -8.95 -0.76
N LYS A 30 -1.37 -9.27 -0.47
CA LYS A 30 -0.73 -10.52 -0.88
C LYS A 30 -0.11 -11.19 0.33
N TYR A 31 -0.73 -12.27 0.77
CA TYR A 31 -0.18 -13.15 1.80
C TYR A 31 0.53 -14.33 1.14
N ARG A 32 1.73 -14.66 1.62
CA ARG A 32 2.49 -15.81 1.18
C ARG A 32 2.89 -16.65 2.39
N HIS A 33 2.11 -17.72 2.63
CA HIS A 33 2.29 -18.59 3.78
C HIS A 33 3.66 -19.28 3.82
N SER A 34 4.16 -19.76 2.68
CA SER A 34 5.46 -20.42 2.56
C SER A 34 6.64 -19.57 3.08
N ASP A 35 6.50 -18.25 2.99
CA ASP A 35 7.55 -17.29 3.32
C ASP A 35 7.22 -16.52 4.62
N GLY A 36 6.08 -16.81 5.26
CA GLY A 36 5.61 -16.10 6.45
C GLY A 36 5.39 -14.59 6.22
N SER A 37 5.18 -14.15 4.99
CA SER A 37 5.17 -12.72 4.63
C SER A 37 3.80 -12.21 4.22
N LEU A 38 3.54 -10.94 4.52
CA LEU A 38 2.34 -10.20 4.12
C LEU A 38 2.77 -8.91 3.43
N CYS A 39 2.32 -8.72 2.20
CA CYS A 39 2.56 -7.50 1.44
C CYS A 39 1.25 -6.73 1.24
N ILE A 40 1.30 -5.42 1.50
CA ILE A 40 0.18 -4.49 1.35
C ILE A 40 0.61 -3.40 0.38
N LYS A 41 -0.21 -3.19 -0.67
CA LYS A 41 0.03 -2.19 -1.69
C LYS A 41 -1.20 -1.32 -1.90
N VAL A 42 -1.00 0.00 -1.97
CA VAL A 42 -2.05 0.97 -2.33
C VAL A 42 -1.57 1.81 -3.50
N THR A 43 -2.36 1.92 -4.56
CA THR A 43 -1.94 2.60 -5.79
C THR A 43 -3.14 3.15 -6.58
N ASP A 44 -2.92 4.22 -7.32
CA ASP A 44 -3.84 4.84 -8.29
C ASP A 44 -3.33 4.70 -9.74
N ASP A 45 -2.47 3.71 -9.98
CA ASP A 45 -1.73 3.46 -11.23
C ASP A 45 -0.68 4.55 -11.61
N LEU A 46 -0.58 5.65 -10.85
CA LEU A 46 0.46 6.69 -10.99
C LEU A 46 1.49 6.63 -9.86
N VAL A 47 1.02 6.49 -8.63
CA VAL A 47 1.81 6.39 -7.41
C VAL A 47 1.52 5.07 -6.72
N THR A 48 2.56 4.42 -6.21
CA THR A 48 2.43 3.17 -5.44
C THR A 48 3.04 3.30 -4.05
N LYS A 49 2.26 2.92 -3.03
CA LYS A 49 2.66 2.80 -1.63
C LYS A 49 2.77 1.32 -1.29
N LEU A 50 3.90 0.88 -0.74
CA LEU A 50 4.18 -0.53 -0.48
C LEU A 50 4.69 -0.74 0.95
N LYS A 51 4.10 -1.71 1.65
CA LYS A 51 4.59 -2.28 2.91
C LYS A 51 4.72 -3.80 2.75
N MET A 52 5.85 -4.35 3.20
CA MET A 52 6.06 -5.79 3.38
C MET A 52 6.28 -6.08 4.86
#